data_AF-A0A954ECP1-F1
#
_entry.id   AF-A0A954ECP1-F1
#
_cell.length_a   1.000
_cell.length_b   1.000
_cell.length_c   1.000
_cell.angle_alpha   90.00
_cell.angle_beta   90.00
_cell.angle_gamma   90.00
#
_symmetry.space_group_name_H-M   'P 1'
#
loop_
_entity.id
_entity.type
_entity.pdbx_description
1 polymer ?
#
loop_
_entity_poly.entity_id
_entity_poly.type
_entity_poly.pdbx_seq_one_letter_code
_entity_poly.pdbx_strand_id
1 'polypeptide(L)'
;MKHAAASIRSAVLFSLIFLFTVTVLLFLAGSDIFGFVAVSAILFGLLGFVLVLLTLRLKESHLHRTFFLVTGISAAGIPISVVLHNLVYALGILLFGEGFWAGGTDEPFFFLLAIIVFPILFMIGAVGCLVLLIPPRMMRVIKSENHQNVESS
;
A
#
# COMPACT_ATOMS: atom_id res chain seq x y z
N MET A 1 5.38 16.14 21.81
CA MET A 1 5.98 15.54 20.59
C MET A 1 5.34 14.21 20.17
N LYS A 2 5.11 13.23 21.06
CA LYS A 2 4.54 11.90 20.71
C LYS A 2 3.16 11.96 20.03
N HIS A 3 2.27 12.86 20.47
CA HIS A 3 0.95 13.05 19.85
C HIS A 3 0.98 13.58 18.42
N ALA A 4 1.91 14.50 18.10
CA ALA A 4 2.02 15.06 16.76
C ALA A 4 2.49 14.00 15.75
N ALA A 5 3.47 13.18 16.12
CA ALA A 5 3.98 12.11 15.27
C ALA A 5 2.94 11.01 15.00
N ALA A 6 2.10 10.68 15.98
CA ALA A 6 1.00 9.74 15.80
C ALA A 6 -0.07 10.29 14.83
N SER A 7 -0.41 11.58 14.94
CA SER A 7 -1.37 12.26 14.06
C SER A 7 -0.87 12.32 12.61
N ILE A 8 0.40 12.69 12.41
CA ILE A 8 1.02 12.74 11.07
C ILE A 8 1.00 11.36 10.41
N ARG A 9 1.31 10.30 11.14
CA ARG A 9 1.28 8.94 10.59
C ARG A 9 -0.11 8.53 10.15
N SER A 10 -1.13 8.78 10.96
CA SER A 10 -2.51 8.46 10.59
C SER A 10 -2.93 9.24 9.35
N ALA A 11 -2.55 10.52 9.26
CA ALA A 11 -2.78 11.31 8.06
C ALA A 11 -2.11 10.70 6.81
N VAL A 12 -0.85 10.28 6.90
CA VAL A 12 -0.14 9.60 5.80
C VAL A 12 -0.85 8.30 5.40
N LEU A 13 -1.30 7.50 6.37
CA LEU A 13 -2.04 6.27 6.10
C LEU A 13 -3.35 6.56 5.35
N PHE A 14 -4.16 7.51 5.83
CA PHE A 14 -5.41 7.86 5.15
C PHE A 14 -5.17 8.42 3.74
N SER A 15 -4.12 9.23 3.57
CA SER A 15 -3.71 9.71 2.24
C SER A 15 -3.32 8.57 1.31
N LEU A 16 -2.58 7.55 1.80
CA LEU A 16 -2.25 6.36 1.02
C LEU A 16 -3.51 5.58 0.63
N ILE A 17 -4.42 5.33 1.56
CA ILE A 17 -5.66 4.60 1.29
C ILE A 17 -6.51 5.34 0.25
N PHE A 18 -6.66 6.66 0.40
CA PHE A 18 -7.40 7.49 -0.53
C PHE A 18 -6.78 7.43 -1.93
N LEU A 19 -5.47 7.64 -2.04
CA LEU A 19 -4.77 7.64 -3.32
C LEU A 19 -4.86 6.27 -4.01
N PHE A 20 -4.64 5.18 -3.27
CA PHE A 20 -4.80 3.81 -3.78
C PHE A 20 -6.21 3.56 -4.30
N THR A 21 -7.24 3.96 -3.54
CA THR A 21 -8.64 3.77 -3.91
C THR A 21 -8.97 4.54 -5.20
N VAL A 22 -8.57 5.82 -5.28
CA VAL A 22 -8.79 6.64 -6.48
C VAL A 22 -8.08 6.03 -7.69
N THR A 23 -6.82 5.61 -7.56
CA THR A 23 -6.07 5.01 -8.66
C THR A 23 -6.73 3.71 -9.14
N VAL A 24 -7.14 2.83 -8.23
CA VAL A 24 -7.83 1.57 -8.59
C VAL A 24 -9.16 1.84 -9.29
N LEU A 25 -9.97 2.76 -8.78
CA LEU A 25 -11.26 3.11 -9.39
C LEU A 25 -11.08 3.66 -10.81
N LEU A 26 -10.12 4.56 -11.01
CA LEU A 26 -9.88 5.13 -12.33
C LEU A 26 -9.29 4.11 -13.32
N PHE A 27 -8.46 3.19 -12.84
CA PHE A 27 -7.95 2.07 -13.63
C PHE A 27 -9.09 1.14 -14.08
N LEU A 28 -10.01 0.78 -13.18
CA LEU A 28 -11.18 -0.03 -13.50
C LEU A 28 -12.17 0.67 -14.43
N ALA A 29 -12.23 2.01 -14.39
CA ALA A 29 -13.05 2.80 -15.30
C ALA A 29 -12.53 2.82 -16.75
N GLY A 30 -11.34 2.25 -17.02
CA GLY A 30 -10.78 2.16 -18.37
C GLY A 30 -10.40 3.52 -18.97
N SER A 31 -10.14 4.52 -18.12
CA SER A 31 -9.81 5.87 -18.56
C SER A 31 -8.37 5.94 -19.10
N ASP A 32 -8.13 6.69 -20.18
CA ASP A 32 -6.79 6.95 -20.74
C ASP A 32 -6.00 7.93 -19.86
N ILE A 33 -5.62 7.45 -18.67
CA ILE A 33 -5.03 8.25 -17.61
C ILE A 33 -3.61 7.81 -17.27
N PHE A 34 -2.89 7.21 -18.24
CA PHE A 34 -1.57 6.62 -18.02
C PHE A 34 -0.60 7.58 -17.30
N GLY A 35 -0.57 8.85 -17.70
CA GLY A 35 0.26 9.88 -17.05
C GLY A 35 -0.13 10.13 -15.59
N PHE A 36 -1.43 10.15 -15.28
CA PHE A 36 -1.93 10.31 -13.92
C PHE A 36 -1.62 9.07 -13.06
N VAL A 37 -1.76 7.86 -13.62
CA VAL A 37 -1.40 6.60 -12.93
C VAL A 37 0.09 6.59 -12.59
N ALA A 38 0.95 7.01 -13.53
CA ALA A 38 2.39 7.08 -13.28
C ALA A 38 2.74 8.07 -12.15
N VAL A 39 2.20 9.30 -12.20
CA VAL A 39 2.44 10.32 -11.16
C VAL A 39 1.88 9.86 -9.81
N SER A 40 0.67 9.31 -9.78
CA SER A 40 0.07 8.79 -8.55
C SER A 40 0.88 7.63 -7.99
N ALA A 41 1.36 6.69 -8.80
CA ALA A 41 2.22 5.60 -8.34
C ALA A 41 3.53 6.09 -7.69
N ILE A 42 4.15 7.14 -8.25
CA ILE A 42 5.35 7.76 -7.65
C ILE A 42 5.02 8.38 -6.29
N LEU A 43 3.95 9.19 -6.23
CA LEU A 43 3.50 9.81 -4.97
C LEU A 43 3.14 8.75 -3.93
N PHE A 44 2.48 7.67 -4.34
CA PHE A 44 2.13 6.54 -3.50
C PHE A 44 3.37 5.90 -2.89
N GLY A 45 4.39 5.62 -3.70
CA GLY A 45 5.65 5.06 -3.22
C GLY A 45 6.40 5.98 -2.26
N LEU A 46 6.43 7.28 -2.54
CA LEU A 46 7.06 8.28 -1.66
C LEU A 46 6.35 8.34 -0.31
N LEU A 47 5.01 8.39 -0.29
CA LEU A 47 4.24 8.36 0.95
C LEU A 47 4.45 7.02 1.70
N GLY A 48 4.52 5.91 0.97
CA GLY A 48 4.82 4.58 1.53
C GLY A 48 6.19 4.56 2.21
N PHE A 49 7.21 5.13 1.57
CA PHE A 49 8.55 5.27 2.13
C PHE A 49 8.57 6.16 3.38
N VAL A 50 7.87 7.31 3.34
CA VAL A 50 7.69 8.17 4.52
C VAL A 50 7.04 7.41 5.67
N LEU A 51 6.03 6.57 5.38
CA LEU A 51 5.37 5.75 6.39
C LEU A 51 6.33 4.74 7.03
N VAL A 52 7.19 4.10 6.23
CA VAL A 52 8.24 3.20 6.73
C VAL A 52 9.19 3.95 7.67
N LEU A 53 9.70 5.10 7.24
CA LEU A 53 10.65 5.90 8.05
C LEU A 53 10.02 6.36 9.37
N LEU A 54 8.78 6.84 9.34
CA LEU A 54 8.06 7.24 10.56
C LEU A 54 7.88 6.05 11.50
N THR A 55 7.53 4.89 10.96
CA THR A 55 7.32 3.66 11.72
C THR A 55 8.61 3.14 12.37
N LEU A 56 9.75 3.30 11.70
CA LEU A 56 11.06 2.95 12.27
C LEU A 56 11.50 3.90 13.39
N ARG A 57 11.07 5.17 13.35
CA ARG A 57 11.41 6.17 14.38
C ARG A 57 10.49 6.12 15.60
N LEU A 58 9.27 5.58 15.46
CA LEU A 58 8.31 5.46 16.55
C LEU A 58 8.54 4.17 17.34
N LYS A 59 8.78 4.29 18.66
CA LYS A 59 8.80 3.14 19.58
C LYS A 59 7.36 2.74 19.90
N GLU A 60 6.84 1.75 19.17
CA GLU A 60 5.52 1.18 19.39
C GLU A 60 5.56 -0.33 19.65
N SER A 61 4.40 -0.88 20.03
CA SER A 61 4.22 -2.33 20.13
C SER A 61 4.58 -3.01 18.81
N HIS A 62 5.13 -4.21 18.90
CA HIS A 62 5.57 -5.00 17.76
C HIS A 62 4.47 -5.14 16.67
N LEU A 63 3.22 -5.36 17.09
CA LEU A 63 2.09 -5.59 16.18
C LEU A 63 1.74 -4.35 15.32
N HIS A 64 1.59 -3.18 15.93
CA HIS A 64 1.38 -1.91 15.20
C HIS A 64 2.51 -1.66 14.19
N ARG A 65 3.75 -1.85 14.64
CA ARG A 65 4.94 -1.66 13.80
C ARG A 65 4.91 -2.56 12.57
N THR A 66 4.54 -3.83 12.72
CA THR A 66 4.45 -4.78 11.60
C THR A 66 3.44 -4.33 10.56
N PHE A 67 2.21 -3.97 10.94
CA PHE A 67 1.18 -3.56 9.96
C PHE A 67 1.54 -2.26 9.23
N PHE A 68 2.10 -1.27 9.93
CA PHE A 68 2.57 -0.05 9.28
C PHE A 68 3.75 -0.28 8.34
N LEU A 69 4.67 -1.18 8.70
CA LEU A 69 5.78 -1.56 7.81
C LEU A 69 5.28 -2.31 6.58
N VAL A 70 4.37 -3.29 6.75
CA VAL A 70 3.79 -4.02 5.62
C VAL A 70 3.11 -3.05 4.66
N THR A 71 2.26 -2.14 5.18
CA THR A 71 1.58 -1.11 4.37
C THR A 71 2.56 -0.20 3.62
N GLY A 72 3.60 0.29 4.32
CA GLY A 72 4.57 1.21 3.73
C GLY A 72 5.47 0.54 2.69
N ILE A 73 5.96 -0.66 2.99
CA ILE A 73 6.81 -1.45 2.09
C ILE A 73 6.01 -1.86 0.85
N SER A 74 4.76 -2.30 1.00
CA SER A 74 3.93 -2.65 -0.13
C SER A 74 3.64 -1.44 -1.03
N ALA A 75 3.40 -0.27 -0.44
CA ALA A 75 3.18 0.96 -1.20
C ALA A 75 4.43 1.40 -1.97
N ALA A 76 5.62 1.34 -1.35
CA ALA A 76 6.88 1.63 -2.02
C ALA A 76 7.27 0.57 -3.07
N GLY A 77 6.92 -0.69 -2.82
CA GLY A 77 7.25 -1.82 -3.68
C GLY A 77 6.63 -1.75 -5.08
N ILE A 78 5.45 -1.14 -5.22
CA ILE A 78 4.77 -0.98 -6.52
C ILE A 78 5.63 -0.20 -7.52
N PRO A 79 5.97 1.09 -7.29
CA PRO A 79 6.78 1.85 -8.25
C PRO A 79 8.19 1.29 -8.37
N ILE A 80 8.78 0.73 -7.30
CA ILE A 80 10.08 0.06 -7.37
C ILE A 80 10.03 -1.11 -8.35
N SER A 81 8.96 -1.91 -8.34
CA SER A 81 8.83 -3.05 -9.24
C SER A 81 8.60 -2.64 -10.68
N VAL A 82 7.85 -1.56 -10.91
CA VAL A 82 7.72 -0.98 -12.26
C VAL A 82 9.08 -0.52 -12.78
N VAL A 83 9.88 0.17 -11.96
CA VAL A 83 11.23 0.59 -12.34
C VAL A 83 12.13 -0.62 -12.61
N LEU A 84 12.11 -1.63 -11.74
CA LEU A 84 12.90 -2.85 -11.92
C LEU A 84 12.50 -3.62 -13.17
N HIS A 85 11.20 -3.73 -13.47
CA HIS A 85 10.72 -4.35 -14.70
C HIS A 85 11.31 -3.67 -15.94
N ASN A 86 11.22 -2.34 -16.01
CA ASN A 86 11.77 -1.57 -17.13
C ASN A 86 13.30 -1.67 -17.21
N LEU A 87 13.99 -1.68 -16.07
CA LEU A 87 15.44 -1.80 -16.02
C LEU A 87 15.91 -3.17 -16.52
N VAL A 88 15.28 -4.26 -16.05
CA VAL A 88 15.65 -5.61 -16.49
C VAL A 88 15.29 -5.81 -17.96
N TYR A 89 14.15 -5.28 -18.41
CA TYR A 89 13.77 -5.29 -19.82
C TYR A 89 14.83 -4.60 -20.69
N ALA A 90 15.24 -3.38 -20.32
CA ALA A 90 16.25 -2.61 -21.03
C ALA A 90 17.64 -3.28 -21.01
N LEU A 91 18.06 -3.84 -19.88
CA LEU A 91 19.32 -4.58 -19.77
C LEU A 91 19.31 -5.84 -20.64
N GLY A 92 18.19 -6.56 -20.69
CA GLY A 92 18.03 -7.72 -21.58
C GLY A 92 18.24 -7.35 -23.04
N ILE A 93 17.63 -6.25 -23.49
CA ILE A 93 17.83 -5.73 -24.85
C ILE A 93 19.28 -5.30 -25.08
N LEU A 94 19.87 -4.57 -24.13
CA LEU A 94 21.23 -4.04 -24.26
C LEU A 94 22.27 -5.16 -24.36
N LEU A 95 22.08 -6.26 -23.62
CA LEU A 95 23.05 -7.35 -23.53
C LEU A 95 22.84 -8.43 -24.59
N PHE A 96 21.59 -8.69 -24.99
CA PHE A 96 21.24 -9.84 -25.85
C PHE A 96 20.55 -9.44 -27.18
N GLY A 97 20.29 -8.15 -27.39
CA GLY A 97 19.70 -7.58 -28.61
C GLY A 97 18.18 -7.36 -28.54
N GLU A 98 17.65 -6.57 -29.49
CA GLU A 98 16.22 -6.17 -29.53
C GLU A 98 15.24 -7.34 -29.62
N GLY A 99 15.68 -8.49 -30.16
CA GLY A 99 14.87 -9.71 -30.27
C GLY A 99 14.86 -10.58 -29.01
N PHE A 100 15.57 -10.22 -27.95
CA PHE A 100 15.73 -11.06 -26.75
C PHE A 100 14.39 -11.46 -26.10
N TRP A 101 13.44 -10.52 -26.04
CA TRP A 101 12.11 -10.74 -25.46
C TRP A 101 11.05 -11.18 -26.49
N ALA A 102 11.40 -11.30 -27.78
CA ALA A 102 10.46 -11.57 -28.87
C ALA A 102 9.75 -12.95 -28.78
N GLY A 103 10.22 -13.84 -27.91
CA GLY A 103 9.59 -15.14 -27.60
C GLY A 103 8.38 -15.05 -26.66
N GLY A 104 7.92 -13.85 -26.28
CA GLY A 104 6.76 -13.65 -25.40
C GLY A 104 7.05 -13.90 -23.92
N THR A 105 8.32 -14.02 -23.55
CA THR A 105 8.79 -14.20 -22.18
C THR A 105 9.08 -12.86 -21.51
N ASP A 106 8.31 -11.81 -21.82
CA ASP A 106 8.36 -10.55 -21.07
C ASP A 106 8.29 -10.88 -19.59
N GLU A 107 9.33 -10.53 -18.83
CA GLU A 107 9.50 -10.98 -17.45
C GLU A 107 8.28 -10.55 -16.61
N PRO A 108 7.34 -11.48 -16.32
CA PRO A 108 6.08 -11.09 -15.72
C PRO A 108 6.24 -10.92 -14.22
N PHE A 109 7.39 -11.29 -13.66
CA PHE A 109 7.61 -11.35 -12.21
C PHE A 109 7.43 -9.99 -11.55
N PHE A 110 8.15 -8.96 -12.01
CA PHE A 110 8.05 -7.61 -11.44
C PHE A 110 6.69 -6.96 -11.71
N PHE A 111 6.09 -7.27 -12.85
CA PHE A 111 4.75 -6.79 -13.21
C PHE A 111 3.66 -7.43 -12.33
N LEU A 112 3.74 -8.75 -12.13
CA LEU A 112 2.87 -9.51 -11.23
C LEU A 112 3.02 -9.05 -9.79
N LEU A 113 4.24 -8.78 -9.35
CA LEU A 113 4.50 -8.18 -8.05
C LEU A 113 3.77 -6.83 -7.92
N ALA A 114 3.95 -5.93 -8.89
CA ALA A 114 3.37 -4.59 -8.88
C ALA A 114 1.84 -4.58 -8.91
N ILE A 115 1.21 -5.49 -9.66
CA ILE A 115 -0.24 -5.46 -9.92
C ILE A 115 -1.04 -6.35 -8.99
N ILE A 116 -0.45 -7.45 -8.51
CA ILE A 116 -1.17 -8.44 -7.69
C ILE A 116 -0.61 -8.47 -6.27
N VAL A 117 0.68 -8.79 -6.12
CA VAL A 117 1.26 -9.08 -4.80
C VAL A 117 1.28 -7.85 -3.90
N PHE A 118 1.83 -6.73 -4.38
CA PHE A 118 1.92 -5.51 -3.58
C PHE A 118 0.56 -4.89 -3.26
N PRO A 119 -0.42 -4.81 -4.19
CA PRO A 119 -1.77 -4.36 -3.86
C PRO A 119 -2.47 -5.21 -2.80
N ILE A 120 -2.33 -6.54 -2.86
CA ILE A 120 -2.89 -7.44 -1.84
C ILE A 120 -2.22 -7.20 -0.48
N LEU A 121 -0.88 -7.13 -0.44
CA LEU A 121 -0.14 -6.84 0.79
C LEU A 121 -0.53 -5.47 1.36
N PHE A 122 -0.73 -4.47 0.51
CA PHE A 122 -1.18 -3.14 0.92
C PHE A 122 -2.57 -3.19 1.55
N MET A 123 -3.51 -3.92 0.96
CA MET A 123 -4.85 -4.10 1.55
C MET A 123 -4.79 -4.75 2.93
N ILE A 124 -4.03 -5.85 3.07
CA ILE A 124 -3.87 -6.55 4.35
C ILE A 124 -3.27 -5.61 5.40
N GLY A 125 -2.22 -4.87 5.03
CA GLY A 125 -1.58 -3.88 5.90
C GLY A 125 -2.53 -2.76 6.31
N ALA A 126 -3.23 -2.16 5.35
CA ALA A 126 -4.15 -1.04 5.56
C ALA A 126 -5.31 -1.44 6.47
N VAL A 127 -5.93 -2.60 6.24
CA VAL A 127 -6.99 -3.13 7.09
C VAL A 127 -6.48 -3.37 8.51
N GLY A 128 -5.30 -3.98 8.66
CA GLY A 128 -4.67 -4.17 9.97
C GLY A 128 -4.42 -2.86 10.71
N CYS A 129 -3.92 -1.84 10.02
CA CYS A 129 -3.75 -0.50 10.59
C CYS A 129 -5.09 0.13 11.01
N LEU A 130 -6.14 0.01 10.18
CA LEU A 130 -7.47 0.56 10.48
C LEU A 130 -8.07 -0.08 11.73
N VAL A 131 -8.01 -1.41 11.86
CA VAL A 131 -8.51 -2.13 13.04
C VAL A 131 -7.78 -1.68 14.30
N LEU A 132 -6.47 -1.47 14.23
CA LEU A 132 -5.65 -1.06 15.37
C LEU A 132 -5.83 0.42 15.77
N LEU A 133 -6.30 1.25 14.85
CA LEU A 133 -6.65 2.65 15.15
C LEU A 133 -7.97 2.78 15.92
N ILE A 134 -8.79 1.72 15.98
CA ILE A 134 -10.05 1.73 16.75
C ILE A 134 -9.72 1.73 18.26
N PRO A 135 -10.14 2.75 19.02
CA PRO A 135 -9.89 2.77 20.45
C PRO A 135 -10.59 1.60 21.15
N PRO A 136 -9.92 0.89 22.08
CA PRO A 136 -10.53 -0.21 22.83
C PRO A 136 -11.72 0.22 23.72
N ARG A 137 -11.92 1.53 23.91
CA ARG A 137 -13.12 2.09 24.55
C ARG A 137 -14.36 1.98 23.65
N MET A 138 -14.23 2.18 22.33
CA MET A 138 -15.35 2.02 21.38
C MET A 138 -15.76 0.55 21.24
N MET A 139 -14.81 -0.39 21.23
CA MET A 139 -15.12 -1.83 21.19
C MET A 139 -15.94 -2.29 22.40
N ARG A 140 -15.75 -1.68 23.58
CA ARG A 140 -16.56 -1.99 24.76
C ARG A 140 -17.99 -1.46 24.66
N VAL A 141 -18.18 -0.30 24.03
CA VAL A 141 -19.51 0.28 23.79
C VAL A 141 -20.30 -0.53 22.75
N ILE A 142 -19.67 -0.91 21.63
CA ILE A 142 -20.30 -1.77 20.62
C ILE A 142 -20.68 -3.14 21.22
N LYS A 143 -19.84 -3.69 22.11
CA LYS A 143 -20.13 -4.94 22.81
C LYS A 143 -21.25 -4.80 23.83
N SER A 144 -21.38 -3.66 24.51
CA SER A 144 -22.48 -3.45 25.48
C SER A 144 -23.82 -3.22 24.79
N GLU A 145 -23.86 -2.50 23.66
CA GLU A 145 -25.10 -2.30 22.89
C GLU A 145 -25.63 -3.60 22.28
N ASN A 146 -24.74 -4.45 21.75
CA ASN A 146 -25.13 -5.76 21.23
C ASN A 146 -25.67 -6.70 22.31
N HIS A 147 -25.16 -6.64 23.55
CA HIS A 147 -25.70 -7.46 24.63
C HIS A 147 -27.09 -7.00 25.08
N GLN A 148 -27.35 -5.69 25.12
CA GLN A 148 -28.66 -5.16 25.51
C GLN A 148 -29.76 -5.43 24.47
N ASN A 149 -29.45 -5.43 23.17
CA ASN A 149 -30.42 -5.75 22.12
C ASN A 149 -30.80 -7.25 22.08
N VAL A 150 -29.94 -8.14 22.57
CA VAL A 150 -30.22 -9.58 22.62
C VAL A 150 -31.10 -9.95 23.83
N GLU A 151 -31.03 -9.22 24.95
CA GLU A 151 -31.88 -9.46 26.13
C GLU A 151 -33.28 -8.83 26.03
N SER A 152 -33.52 -7.97 25.04
CA SER A 152 -34.79 -7.26 24.82
C SER A 152 -35.62 -7.81 23.65
N SER A 153 -35.18 -8.91 23.02
CA SER A 153 -35.87 -9.65 21.96
C SER A 153 -36.31 -11.02 22.45
#